data_AF-A0A914GDN8-F1
#
_entry.id   AF-A0A914GDN8-F1
#
_cell.length_a   1.000
_cell.length_b   1.000
_cell.length_c   1.000
_cell.angle_alpha   90.00
_cell.angle_beta   90.00
_cell.angle_gamma   90.00
#
_symmetry.space_group_name_H-M   'P 1'
#
loop_
_entity.id
_entity.type
_entity.pdbx_description
1 polymer ?
#
loop_
_entity_poly.entity_id
_entity_poly.type
_entity_poly.pdbx_seq_one_letter_code
_entity_poly.pdbx_strand_id
1 'polypeptide(L)'
;KVHLSKNVEICFLVDATGSMQEHIDGVRESINTIVDLLTLPMPAEKSRTVADEIRLSFVAYRDFGDRDQFKILNFTKSVNEFKEFCANLKATGGGDACEDVFGGLDKALNLSWSDDCGTKLIFHICDAPGHGKKYYDLPSDCSLASYDNRSDHLFEKDEEFYFNILFHKKIDYYFGKINSYTDKMIKVFSDAYPSEIIQ
;
A
#
# COMPACT_ATOMS: atom_id res chain seq x y z
N LYS A 1 -32.47 1.22 13.69
CA LYS A 1 -31.31 0.55 14.33
C LYS A 1 -30.06 1.14 13.71
N VAL A 2 -29.33 1.98 14.45
CA VAL A 2 -28.04 2.52 13.98
C VAL A 2 -27.03 1.39 14.10
N HIS A 3 -26.54 0.88 12.96
CA HIS A 3 -25.36 0.01 12.99
C HIS A 3 -24.16 0.92 13.23
N LEU A 4 -23.61 0.87 14.45
CA LEU A 4 -22.23 1.26 14.70
C LEU A 4 -21.38 0.09 14.20
N SER A 5 -21.35 -0.17 12.89
CA SER A 5 -20.49 -1.22 12.34
C SER A 5 -19.04 -0.76 12.48
N LYS A 6 -18.31 -1.38 13.41
CA LYS A 6 -16.87 -1.16 13.53
C LYS A 6 -16.14 -2.11 12.58
N ASN A 7 -16.44 -2.03 11.29
CA ASN A 7 -15.72 -2.81 10.29
C ASN A 7 -14.41 -2.09 9.99
N VAL A 8 -13.32 -2.85 9.88
CA VAL A 8 -12.00 -2.32 9.54
C VAL A 8 -11.50 -3.03 8.29
N GLU A 9 -11.13 -2.26 7.28
CA GLU A 9 -10.51 -2.72 6.04
C GLU A 9 -9.07 -2.22 5.97
N ILE A 10 -8.12 -3.16 5.88
CA ILE A 10 -6.69 -2.85 5.82
C ILE A 10 -6.13 -3.38 4.51
N CYS A 11 -5.48 -2.51 3.74
CA CYS A 11 -4.73 -2.85 2.55
C CYS A 11 -3.24 -2.62 2.79
N PHE A 12 -2.42 -3.64 2.57
CA PHE A 12 -0.97 -3.52 2.52
C PHE A 12 -0.56 -3.28 1.07
N LEU A 13 -0.09 -2.08 0.77
CA LEU A 13 0.49 -1.71 -0.52
C LEU A 13 2.01 -1.80 -0.38
N VAL A 14 2.65 -2.76 -1.03
CA VAL A 14 4.05 -3.10 -0.75
C VAL A 14 4.85 -3.19 -2.03
N ASP A 15 5.97 -2.49 -2.06
CA ASP A 15 7.00 -2.69 -3.08
C ASP A 15 7.61 -4.10 -2.95
N ALA A 16 7.64 -4.81 -4.06
CA ALA A 16 8.11 -6.18 -4.16
C ALA A 16 9.27 -6.36 -5.15
N THR A 17 10.10 -5.33 -5.35
CA THR A 17 11.37 -5.45 -6.07
C THR A 17 12.50 -5.97 -5.19
N GLY A 18 13.65 -6.27 -5.81
CA GLY A 18 14.72 -7.05 -5.19
C GLY A 18 15.24 -6.50 -3.86
N SER A 19 15.29 -5.18 -3.70
CA SER A 19 15.74 -4.51 -2.47
C SER A 19 14.83 -4.78 -1.28
N MET A 20 13.55 -5.04 -1.54
CA MET A 20 12.52 -5.20 -0.51
C MET A 20 12.47 -6.58 0.14
N GLN A 21 13.33 -7.55 -0.21
CA GLN A 21 13.20 -8.93 0.29
C GLN A 21 13.23 -9.02 1.83
N GLU A 22 14.22 -8.40 2.47
CA GLU A 22 14.33 -8.39 3.94
C GLU A 22 13.16 -7.63 4.60
N HIS A 23 12.69 -6.57 3.96
CA HIS A 23 11.55 -5.79 4.43
C HIS A 23 10.25 -6.57 4.33
N ILE A 24 10.02 -7.30 3.24
CA ILE A 24 8.87 -8.20 3.08
C ILE A 24 8.90 -9.30 4.14
N ASP A 25 10.08 -9.84 4.44
CA ASP A 25 10.24 -10.83 5.52
C ASP A 25 9.85 -10.25 6.89
N GLY A 26 10.32 -9.04 7.22
CA GLY A 26 9.90 -8.35 8.44
C GLY A 26 8.42 -7.95 8.47
N VAL A 27 7.86 -7.55 7.33
CA VAL A 27 6.44 -7.22 7.17
C VAL A 27 5.58 -8.46 7.39
N ARG A 28 5.97 -9.64 6.90
CA ARG A 28 5.27 -10.91 7.19
C ARG A 28 5.15 -11.18 8.68
N GLU A 29 6.25 -11.04 9.42
CA GLU A 29 6.27 -11.27 10.86
C GLU A 29 5.40 -10.25 11.61
N SER A 30 5.51 -8.98 11.21
CA SER A 30 4.73 -7.88 11.80
C SER A 30 3.25 -8.03 11.52
N ILE A 31 2.87 -8.37 10.29
CA ILE A 31 1.49 -8.68 9.89
C ILE A 31 0.96 -9.84 10.69
N ASN A 32 1.71 -10.95 10.81
CA ASN A 32 1.27 -12.09 11.61
C ASN A 32 0.94 -11.65 13.03
N THR A 33 1.80 -10.82 13.63
CA THR A 33 1.60 -10.25 14.96
C THR A 33 0.37 -9.35 15.03
N ILE A 34 0.19 -8.43 14.07
CA ILE A 34 -0.96 -7.51 14.01
C ILE A 34 -2.25 -8.30 13.86
N VAL A 35 -2.29 -9.27 12.94
CA VAL A 35 -3.45 -10.11 12.69
C VAL A 35 -3.78 -10.93 13.94
N ASP A 36 -2.79 -11.49 14.61
CA ASP A 36 -3.00 -12.24 15.85
C ASP A 36 -3.53 -11.30 16.95
N LEU A 37 -2.95 -10.10 17.14
CA LEU A 37 -3.44 -9.10 18.10
C LEU A 37 -4.88 -8.66 17.83
N LEU A 38 -5.25 -8.53 16.56
CA LEU A 38 -6.58 -8.10 16.13
C LEU A 38 -7.63 -9.22 16.20
N THR A 39 -7.20 -10.49 16.20
CA THR A 39 -8.11 -11.66 16.19
C THR A 39 -8.15 -12.43 17.51
N LEU A 40 -7.23 -12.17 18.44
CA LEU A 40 -7.25 -12.79 19.77
C LEU A 40 -8.49 -12.36 20.57
N PRO A 41 -9.24 -13.30 21.16
CA PRO A 41 -10.40 -12.97 21.99
C PRO A 41 -9.95 -12.21 23.24
N MET A 42 -10.38 -10.94 23.35
CA MET A 42 -10.18 -10.14 24.54
C MET A 42 -10.96 -10.72 25.73
N PRO A 43 -10.42 -10.69 26.98
CA PRO A 43 -11.14 -11.14 28.17
C PRO A 43 -12.50 -10.42 28.31
N ALA A 44 -13.54 -11.19 28.67
CA ALA A 44 -14.94 -10.76 28.70
C ALA A 44 -15.22 -9.47 29.50
N GLU A 45 -14.35 -9.11 30.46
CA GLU A 45 -14.49 -7.92 31.30
C GLU A 45 -13.97 -6.62 30.66
N LYS A 46 -13.28 -6.70 29.51
CA LYS A 46 -12.83 -5.56 28.70
C LYS A 46 -13.40 -5.61 27.28
N SER A 47 -14.61 -6.16 27.12
CA SER A 47 -15.30 -6.32 25.83
C SER A 47 -15.74 -4.96 25.25
N ARG A 48 -14.76 -4.21 24.75
CA ARG A 48 -14.93 -3.35 23.58
C ARG A 48 -14.23 -4.10 22.47
N THR A 49 -14.98 -4.84 21.66
CA THR A 49 -14.49 -5.25 20.35
C THR A 49 -13.96 -3.99 19.65
N VAL A 50 -12.66 -4.00 19.31
CA VAL A 50 -12.01 -2.90 18.60
C VAL A 50 -12.66 -2.76 17.22
N ALA A 51 -12.98 -3.90 16.60
CA ALA A 51 -13.74 -4.04 15.38
C ALA A 51 -14.69 -5.24 15.48
N ASP A 52 -15.84 -5.19 14.79
CA ASP A 52 -16.76 -6.33 14.68
C ASP A 52 -16.32 -7.28 13.55
N GLU A 53 -15.67 -6.73 12.53
CA GLU A 53 -15.12 -7.48 11.40
C GLU A 53 -13.86 -6.80 10.87
N ILE A 54 -12.86 -7.62 10.52
CA ILE A 54 -11.62 -7.16 9.91
C ILE A 54 -11.44 -7.88 8.58
N ARG A 55 -11.21 -7.11 7.52
CA ARG A 55 -10.87 -7.61 6.19
C ARG A 55 -9.49 -7.10 5.81
N LEU A 56 -8.67 -8.00 5.27
CA LEU A 56 -7.29 -7.74 4.91
C LEU A 56 -7.12 -7.91 3.40
N SER A 57 -6.36 -7.03 2.77
CA SER A 57 -5.95 -7.13 1.37
C SER A 57 -4.48 -6.79 1.21
N PHE A 58 -3.90 -7.23 0.10
CA PHE A 58 -2.48 -7.03 -0.19
C PHE A 58 -2.33 -6.69 -1.67
N VAL A 59 -1.58 -5.64 -1.96
CA VAL A 59 -1.13 -5.28 -3.31
C VAL A 59 0.38 -5.21 -3.29
N ALA A 60 1.02 -6.18 -3.92
CA ALA A 60 2.44 -6.12 -4.24
C ALA A 60 2.61 -5.48 -5.61
N TYR A 61 3.43 -4.45 -5.73
CA TYR A 61 3.79 -3.82 -6.99
C TYR A 61 5.31 -3.86 -7.22
N ARG A 62 5.73 -3.65 -8.46
CA ARG A 62 7.13 -3.63 -8.94
C ARG A 62 7.25 -2.60 -10.05
N ASP A 63 8.43 -2.48 -10.65
CA ASP A 63 8.67 -1.63 -11.80
C ASP A 63 7.89 -2.06 -13.07
N PHE A 64 7.75 -1.13 -14.00
CA PHE A 64 7.16 -1.31 -15.31
C PHE A 64 7.87 -2.39 -16.13
N GLY A 65 7.08 -3.34 -16.60
CA GLY A 65 7.60 -4.41 -17.48
C GLY A 65 8.25 -5.56 -16.72
N ASP A 66 8.33 -5.48 -15.40
CA ASP A 66 8.68 -6.63 -14.58
C ASP A 66 7.66 -7.76 -14.73
N ARG A 67 8.19 -8.99 -14.64
CA ARG A 67 7.34 -10.16 -14.61
C ARG A 67 6.57 -10.16 -13.29
N ASP A 68 5.26 -10.45 -13.35
CA ASP A 68 4.35 -10.29 -12.21
C ASP A 68 4.37 -8.86 -11.63
N GLN A 69 4.41 -7.81 -12.45
CA GLN A 69 4.41 -6.40 -12.01
C GLN A 69 3.44 -6.11 -10.86
N PHE A 70 2.27 -6.75 -10.85
CA PHE A 70 1.34 -6.73 -9.72
C PHE A 70 0.99 -8.14 -9.24
N LYS A 71 0.97 -8.34 -7.91
CA LYS A 71 0.29 -9.48 -7.26
C LYS A 71 -0.71 -8.96 -6.24
N ILE A 72 -1.96 -9.43 -6.34
CA ILE A 72 -3.06 -8.86 -5.58
C ILE A 72 -3.82 -9.96 -4.83
N LEU A 73 -3.99 -9.77 -3.53
CA LEU A 73 -5.00 -10.42 -2.72
C LEU A 73 -6.11 -9.41 -2.47
N ASN A 74 -7.30 -9.67 -3.03
CA ASN A 74 -8.47 -8.86 -2.71
C ASN A 74 -8.92 -9.11 -1.26
N PHE A 75 -9.74 -8.22 -0.72
CA PHE A 75 -10.15 -8.25 0.68
C PHE A 75 -10.76 -9.58 1.11
N THR A 76 -10.06 -10.25 2.03
CA THR A 76 -10.48 -11.50 2.65
C THR A 76 -10.65 -11.36 4.16
N LYS A 77 -11.51 -12.19 4.75
CA LYS A 77 -11.61 -12.38 6.21
C LYS A 77 -10.72 -13.53 6.70
N SER A 78 -10.19 -14.31 5.77
CA SER A 78 -9.36 -15.47 6.08
C SER A 78 -7.94 -15.01 6.37
N VAL A 79 -7.59 -15.04 7.65
CA VAL A 79 -6.21 -14.82 8.10
C VAL A 79 -5.26 -15.80 7.43
N ASN A 80 -5.65 -17.07 7.30
CA ASN A 80 -4.78 -18.08 6.69
C ASN A 80 -4.52 -17.79 5.21
N GLU A 81 -5.53 -17.39 4.46
CA GLU A 81 -5.37 -16.99 3.06
C GLU A 81 -4.42 -15.79 2.93
N PHE A 82 -4.56 -14.82 3.83
CA PHE A 82 -3.66 -13.67 3.89
C PHE A 82 -2.21 -14.08 4.20
N LYS A 83 -2.02 -14.93 5.21
CA LYS A 83 -0.70 -15.46 5.60
C LYS A 83 -0.06 -16.28 4.48
N GLU A 84 -0.84 -17.11 3.78
CA GLU A 84 -0.40 -17.90 2.63
C GLU A 84 -0.01 -17.03 1.44
N PHE A 85 -0.79 -15.99 1.14
CA PHE A 85 -0.43 -15.02 0.10
C PHE A 85 0.91 -14.36 0.42
N CYS A 86 1.05 -13.88 1.67
CA CYS A 86 2.28 -13.25 2.12
C CYS A 86 3.47 -14.20 2.03
N ALA A 87 3.33 -15.45 2.48
CA ALA A 87 4.39 -16.46 2.44
C ALA A 87 4.90 -16.78 1.03
N ASN A 88 4.02 -16.68 0.02
CA ASN A 88 4.36 -16.96 -1.38
C ASN A 88 4.89 -15.75 -2.16
N LEU A 89 4.84 -14.55 -1.58
CA LEU A 89 5.42 -13.36 -2.21
C LEU A 89 6.96 -13.51 -2.31
N LYS A 90 7.58 -12.93 -3.32
CA LYS A 90 9.05 -12.87 -3.42
C LYS A 90 9.44 -11.54 -4.01
N ALA A 91 10.44 -10.90 -3.44
CA ALA A 91 11.04 -9.72 -4.02
C ALA A 91 11.81 -10.11 -5.28
N THR A 92 11.45 -9.51 -6.41
CA THR A 92 12.03 -9.81 -7.72
C THR A 92 11.86 -8.60 -8.63
N GLY A 93 12.71 -8.46 -9.63
CA GLY A 93 12.60 -7.34 -10.56
C GLY A 93 13.26 -6.08 -10.02
N GLY A 94 12.80 -4.94 -10.52
CA GLY A 94 13.46 -3.65 -10.49
C GLY A 94 14.49 -3.54 -11.62
N GLY A 95 15.30 -2.50 -11.56
CA GLY A 95 16.42 -2.33 -12.48
C GLY A 95 17.00 -0.94 -12.42
N ASP A 96 16.13 0.06 -12.58
CA ASP A 96 16.40 1.43 -12.18
C ASP A 96 15.98 1.61 -10.71
N ALA A 97 16.28 2.76 -10.12
CA ALA A 97 16.08 3.06 -8.71
C ALA A 97 14.64 3.49 -8.37
N CYS A 98 13.77 3.60 -9.36
CA CYS A 98 12.38 4.02 -9.21
C CYS A 98 11.43 2.85 -9.49
N GLU A 99 10.21 2.95 -8.97
CA GLU A 99 9.23 1.86 -9.06
C GLU A 99 7.84 2.37 -9.51
N ASP A 100 6.94 1.46 -9.91
CA ASP A 100 5.56 1.81 -10.32
C ASP A 100 4.61 2.04 -9.14
N VAL A 101 4.95 3.03 -8.31
CA VAL A 101 4.17 3.44 -7.13
C VAL A 101 2.72 3.75 -7.47
N PHE A 102 2.46 4.48 -8.57
CA PHE A 102 1.11 4.88 -8.95
C PHE A 102 0.29 3.75 -9.55
N GLY A 103 0.91 2.82 -10.28
CA GLY A 103 0.26 1.57 -10.66
C GLY A 103 -0.14 0.78 -9.43
N GLY A 104 0.71 0.71 -8.40
CA GLY A 104 0.39 0.13 -7.10
C GLY A 104 -0.82 0.78 -6.43
N LEU A 105 -0.83 2.11 -6.33
CA LEU A 105 -1.95 2.89 -5.79
C LEU A 105 -3.25 2.68 -6.59
N ASP A 106 -3.18 2.67 -7.92
CA ASP A 106 -4.33 2.38 -8.79
C ASP A 106 -4.92 1.00 -8.47
N LYS A 107 -4.08 -0.03 -8.33
CA LYS A 107 -4.55 -1.37 -7.94
C LYS A 107 -5.17 -1.39 -6.56
N ALA A 108 -4.56 -0.72 -5.58
CA ALA A 108 -5.09 -0.65 -4.21
C ALA A 108 -6.46 0.06 -4.15
N LEU A 109 -6.63 1.15 -4.89
CA LEU A 109 -7.89 1.91 -4.92
C LEU A 109 -9.02 1.20 -5.68
N ASN A 110 -8.68 0.27 -6.58
CA ASN A 110 -9.63 -0.56 -7.32
C ASN A 110 -9.98 -1.89 -6.61
N LEU A 111 -9.47 -2.13 -5.39
CA LEU A 111 -9.90 -3.26 -4.57
C LEU A 111 -11.39 -3.16 -4.19
N SER A 112 -11.96 -4.27 -3.72
CA SER A 112 -13.37 -4.36 -3.32
C SER A 112 -13.62 -3.80 -1.91
N TRP A 113 -13.24 -2.53 -1.71
CA TRP A 113 -13.55 -1.74 -0.52
C TRP A 113 -15.06 -1.67 -0.29
N SER A 114 -15.50 -1.84 0.96
CA SER A 114 -16.92 -1.76 1.31
C SER A 114 -17.34 -0.32 1.55
N ASP A 115 -18.47 0.10 0.98
CA ASP A 115 -19.07 1.42 1.30
C ASP A 115 -19.61 1.50 2.73
N ASP A 116 -19.88 0.35 3.37
CA ASP A 116 -20.37 0.22 4.75
C ASP A 116 -19.25 -0.17 5.74
N CYS A 117 -18.04 0.32 5.49
CA CYS A 117 -16.89 0.13 6.37
C CYS A 117 -16.61 1.40 7.19
N GLY A 118 -16.40 1.23 8.50
CA GLY A 118 -16.16 2.34 9.43
C GLY A 118 -14.74 2.87 9.41
N THR A 119 -13.76 2.05 9.04
CA THR A 119 -12.34 2.44 8.99
C THR A 119 -11.64 1.74 7.83
N LYS A 120 -10.99 2.52 6.97
CA LYS A 120 -10.27 2.02 5.79
C LYS A 120 -8.84 2.54 5.81
N LEU A 121 -7.88 1.65 5.75
CA LEU A 121 -6.46 1.97 5.91
C LEU A 121 -5.66 1.41 4.75
N ILE A 122 -4.76 2.21 4.19
CA ILE A 122 -3.64 1.72 3.38
C ILE A 122 -2.35 1.91 4.16
N PHE A 123 -1.59 0.83 4.30
CA PHE A 123 -0.19 0.87 4.72
C PHE A 123 0.68 0.70 3.48
N HIS A 124 1.29 1.79 3.04
CA HIS A 124 2.22 1.80 1.91
C HIS A 124 3.65 1.62 2.41
N ILE A 125 4.33 0.56 1.98
CA ILE A 125 5.68 0.18 2.41
C ILE A 125 6.57 0.06 1.17
N CYS A 126 7.54 0.95 1.03
CA CYS A 126 8.53 0.90 -0.05
C CYS A 126 9.84 1.59 0.32
N ASP A 127 10.92 1.21 -0.36
CA ASP A 127 12.27 1.75 -0.15
C ASP A 127 12.77 2.57 -1.36
N ALA A 128 12.00 2.62 -2.45
CA ALA A 128 12.27 3.38 -3.66
C ALA A 128 11.15 4.39 -3.98
N PRO A 129 11.49 5.55 -4.57
CA PRO A 129 10.50 6.54 -5.01
C PRO A 129 9.81 6.12 -6.32
N GLY A 130 8.67 6.73 -6.61
CA GLY A 130 7.98 6.56 -7.89
C GLY A 130 8.67 7.29 -9.04
N HIS A 131 8.46 6.83 -10.27
CA HIS A 131 8.95 7.54 -11.46
C HIS A 131 8.37 8.95 -11.59
N GLY A 132 9.18 9.86 -12.12
CA GLY A 132 8.87 11.27 -12.30
C GLY A 132 9.80 12.17 -11.49
N LYS A 133 10.46 13.13 -12.15
CA LYS A 133 11.51 14.00 -11.55
C LYS A 133 11.04 14.79 -10.32
N LYS A 134 9.73 14.92 -10.11
CA LYS A 134 9.18 15.57 -8.93
C LYS A 134 9.29 14.73 -7.65
N TYR A 135 9.43 13.40 -7.75
CA TYR A 135 9.39 12.50 -6.58
C TYR A 135 10.77 12.11 -6.02
N TYR A 136 11.87 12.38 -6.73
CA TYR A 136 13.22 12.06 -6.28
C TYR A 136 14.24 13.17 -6.53
N ASP A 137 15.35 13.14 -5.79
CA ASP A 137 16.56 13.97 -6.00
C ASP A 137 17.78 13.12 -6.41
N LEU A 138 17.56 11.85 -6.74
CA LEU A 138 18.60 10.86 -7.08
C LEU A 138 19.31 11.16 -8.43
N PRO A 139 20.60 10.81 -8.57
CA PRO A 139 21.35 11.00 -9.81
C PRO A 139 20.95 9.96 -10.88
N SER A 140 20.28 10.41 -11.94
CA SER A 140 19.99 9.77 -13.25
C SER A 140 19.43 8.34 -13.33
N ASP A 141 19.56 7.49 -12.32
CA ASP A 141 19.18 6.07 -12.33
C ASP A 141 17.69 5.85 -12.04
N CYS A 142 16.86 6.88 -12.16
CA CYS A 142 15.39 6.80 -12.15
C CYS A 142 14.81 7.17 -13.52
N SER A 143 15.68 7.38 -14.53
CA SER A 143 15.26 7.68 -15.89
C SER A 143 15.13 6.38 -16.66
N LEU A 144 14.00 5.70 -16.52
CA LEU A 144 13.52 4.88 -17.60
C LEU A 144 13.31 5.80 -18.83
N ALA A 145 14.17 5.68 -19.83
CA ALA A 145 13.95 6.30 -21.14
C ALA A 145 12.60 5.85 -21.76
N SER A 146 12.02 4.75 -21.25
CA SER A 146 10.65 4.33 -21.52
C SER A 146 9.60 5.18 -20.81
N TYR A 147 9.79 5.66 -19.57
CA TYR A 147 8.80 6.47 -18.85
C TYR A 147 8.63 7.87 -19.47
N ASP A 148 9.73 8.55 -19.81
CA ASP A 148 9.68 9.87 -20.49
C ASP A 148 9.09 9.79 -21.93
N ASN A 149 8.99 8.59 -22.53
CA ASN A 149 8.47 8.37 -23.90
C ASN A 149 7.16 7.56 -23.96
N ARG A 150 6.56 7.16 -22.83
CA ARG A 150 5.30 6.40 -22.83
C ARG A 150 4.13 7.38 -22.94
N SER A 151 3.51 7.41 -24.11
CA SER A 151 2.27 8.13 -24.38
C SER A 151 1.02 7.38 -23.87
N ASP A 152 1.17 6.51 -22.87
CA ASP A 152 0.05 5.74 -22.34
C ASP A 152 -0.78 6.59 -21.36
N HIS A 153 -2.08 6.29 -21.25
CA HIS A 153 -3.03 7.12 -20.52
C HIS A 153 -2.86 7.10 -18.98
N LEU A 154 -1.84 6.42 -18.43
CA LEU A 154 -1.56 6.42 -17.00
C LEU A 154 -0.78 7.67 -16.54
N PHE A 155 -0.24 8.44 -17.49
CA PHE A 155 0.56 9.66 -17.23
C PHE A 155 -0.28 10.93 -16.97
N GLU A 156 -1.61 10.85 -17.07
CA GLU A 156 -2.49 11.96 -16.67
C GLU A 156 -2.85 11.94 -15.18
N LYS A 157 -2.58 10.82 -14.49
CA LYS A 157 -2.94 10.64 -13.08
C LYS A 157 -1.70 10.76 -12.20
N ASP A 158 -1.69 11.79 -11.37
CA ASP A 158 -0.62 12.09 -10.44
C ASP A 158 -1.07 11.91 -8.98
N GLU A 159 -0.24 12.33 -8.03
CA GLU A 159 -0.57 12.34 -6.61
C GLU A 159 -1.89 13.05 -6.31
N GLU A 160 -2.18 14.19 -6.94
CA GLU A 160 -3.44 14.91 -6.66
C GLU A 160 -4.65 14.05 -7.03
N PHE A 161 -4.59 13.38 -8.19
CA PHE A 161 -5.65 12.47 -8.63
C PHE A 161 -5.90 11.33 -7.62
N TYR A 162 -4.85 10.60 -7.23
CA TYR A 162 -5.01 9.43 -6.36
C TYR A 162 -5.35 9.81 -4.92
N PHE A 163 -4.74 10.87 -4.39
CA PHE A 163 -4.99 11.32 -3.02
C PHE A 163 -6.36 11.97 -2.86
N ASN A 164 -6.91 12.57 -3.93
CA ASN A 164 -8.32 12.98 -3.94
C ASN A 164 -9.29 11.78 -3.88
N ILE A 165 -8.97 10.67 -4.56
CA ILE A 165 -9.75 9.43 -4.46
C ILE A 165 -9.66 8.85 -3.03
N LEU A 166 -8.48 8.80 -2.42
CA LEU A 166 -8.29 8.37 -1.03
C LEU A 166 -9.17 9.19 -0.09
N PHE A 167 -9.12 10.51 -0.21
CA PHE A 167 -9.92 11.44 0.58
C PHE A 167 -11.43 11.18 0.43
N HIS A 168 -11.95 11.10 -0.80
CA HIS A 168 -13.37 10.87 -1.04
C HIS A 168 -13.85 9.48 -0.61
N LYS A 169 -13.00 8.46 -0.73
CA LYS A 169 -13.28 7.10 -0.24
C LYS A 169 -13.10 6.96 1.28
N LYS A 170 -12.62 8.01 1.97
CA LYS A 170 -12.30 8.03 3.40
C LYS A 170 -11.34 6.90 3.78
N ILE A 171 -10.28 6.76 2.97
CA ILE A 171 -9.19 5.83 3.21
C ILE A 171 -8.05 6.63 3.81
N ASP A 172 -7.67 6.29 5.04
CA ASP A 172 -6.49 6.86 5.68
C ASP A 172 -5.25 6.19 5.10
N TYR A 173 -4.23 7.01 4.82
CA TYR A 173 -3.02 6.59 4.15
C TYR A 173 -1.81 6.73 5.07
N TYR A 174 -1.14 5.61 5.31
CA TYR A 174 0.06 5.50 6.14
C TYR A 174 1.25 5.15 5.24
N PHE A 175 2.39 5.80 5.45
CA PHE A 175 3.59 5.57 4.68
C PHE A 175 4.71 5.05 5.59
N GLY A 176 5.03 3.76 5.48
CA GLY A 176 6.11 3.11 6.21
C GLY A 176 7.46 3.45 5.60
N LYS A 177 8.02 4.60 5.99
CA LYS A 177 9.33 5.06 5.53
C LYS A 177 10.45 4.11 5.97
N ILE A 178 11.22 3.60 5.00
CA ILE A 178 12.35 2.68 5.23
C ILE A 178 13.70 3.41 5.20
N ASN A 179 13.89 4.28 4.21
CA ASN A 179 15.14 5.03 3.99
C ASN A 179 14.82 6.46 3.53
N SER A 180 15.83 7.25 3.17
CA SER A 180 15.66 8.65 2.75
C SER A 180 15.36 8.84 1.25
N TYR A 181 15.36 7.79 0.44
CA TYR A 181 15.11 7.89 -1.02
C TYR A 181 13.66 8.29 -1.32
N THR A 182 12.74 7.99 -0.42
CA THR A 182 11.32 8.35 -0.54
C THR A 182 10.98 9.72 0.06
N ASP A 183 11.93 10.44 0.66
CA ASP A 183 11.67 11.69 1.40
C ASP A 183 10.99 12.77 0.55
N LYS A 184 11.48 12.97 -0.66
CA LYS A 184 10.90 13.96 -1.58
C LYS A 184 9.51 13.52 -2.04
N MET A 185 9.32 12.24 -2.36
CA MET A 185 8.01 11.69 -2.72
C MET A 185 7.00 11.86 -1.60
N ILE A 186 7.38 11.53 -0.36
CA ILE A 186 6.53 11.70 0.83
C ILE A 186 6.14 13.17 1.00
N LYS A 187 7.07 14.10 0.79
CA LYS A 187 6.77 15.53 0.83
C LYS A 187 5.74 15.92 -0.22
N VAL A 188 5.95 15.51 -1.47
CA VAL A 188 5.01 15.77 -2.57
C VAL A 188 3.63 15.20 -2.27
N PHE A 189 3.57 13.96 -1.76
CA PHE A 189 2.32 13.33 -1.36
C PHE A 189 1.63 14.07 -0.22
N SER A 190 2.40 14.55 0.76
CA SER A 190 1.88 15.30 1.90
C SER A 190 1.30 16.65 1.47
N ASP A 191 1.92 17.31 0.49
CA ASP A 191 1.43 18.57 -0.07
C ASP A 191 0.13 18.37 -0.89
N ALA A 192 -0.04 17.19 -1.50
CA ALA A 192 -1.23 16.85 -2.30
C ALA A 192 -2.38 16.22 -1.51
N TYR A 193 -2.10 15.59 -0.37
CA TYR A 193 -3.15 14.95 0.44
C TYR A 193 -3.90 16.01 1.26
N PRO A 194 -5.24 16.11 1.14
CA PRO A 194 -6.01 17.05 1.97
C PRO A 194 -6.01 16.72 3.47
N SER A 195 -5.47 15.55 3.84
CA SER A 195 -5.33 15.04 5.20
C SER A 195 -3.85 14.79 5.52
N GLU A 196 -3.54 14.49 6.77
CA GLU A 196 -2.18 14.15 7.19
C GLU A 196 -1.80 12.74 6.72
N ILE A 197 -0.62 12.60 6.09
CA ILE A 197 0.03 11.29 5.90
C ILE A 197 0.67 10.90 7.22
N ILE A 198 0.30 9.73 7.73
CA ILE A 198 0.85 9.22 8.98
C ILE A 198 2.11 8.41 8.65
N GLN A 199 3.24 8.81 9.23
CA GLN A 199 4.56 8.19 9.06
C GLN A 199 4.93 7.31 10.26
#